data_AF-A0A0F5IQP1-F1
#
_entry.id   AF-A0A0F5IQP1-F1
#
_cell.length_a   1.000
_cell.length_b   1.000
_cell.length_c   1.000
_cell.angle_alpha   90.00
_cell.angle_beta   90.00
_cell.angle_gamma   90.00
#
_symmetry.space_group_name_H-M   'P 1'
#
loop_
_entity.id
_entity.type
_entity.pdbx_description
1 polymer ?
#
loop_
_entity_poly.entity_id
_entity_poly.type
_entity_poly.pdbx_seq_one_letter_code
_entity_poly.pdbx_strand_id
1 'polypeptide(L)'
;MVSANIEIINDLNEFFQKTMSDKETKMQYVNKVTDFTRKRSLSFSNMVTLHINLLKRSLSVELESFFSHIGSSTVTKSAFCQQRRKLKPVFFCGWNDALTSSYYRNAQG
;
A
#
# COMPACT_ATOMS: atom_id res chain seq x y z
N MET A 1 -24.32 9.05 -2.77
CA MET A 1 -23.47 7.98 -3.32
C MET A 1 -22.10 8.47 -3.79
N VAL A 2 -22.00 9.48 -4.67
CA VAL A 2 -20.68 10.00 -5.11
C VAL A 2 -19.87 10.59 -3.93
N SER A 3 -20.53 11.31 -3.01
CA SER A 3 -19.89 11.85 -1.80
C SER A 3 -19.29 10.76 -0.91
N ALA A 4 -20.07 9.73 -0.58
CA ALA A 4 -19.61 8.60 0.26
C ALA A 4 -18.36 7.91 -0.32
N ASN A 5 -18.31 7.68 -1.63
CA ASN A 5 -17.14 7.07 -2.26
C ASN A 5 -15.90 7.96 -2.18
N ILE A 6 -16.07 9.29 -2.34
CA ILE A 6 -14.98 10.25 -2.19
C ILE A 6 -14.46 10.25 -0.75
N GLU A 7 -15.36 10.25 0.23
CA GLU A 7 -14.99 10.17 1.66
C GLU A 7 -14.20 8.90 1.97
N ILE A 8 -14.66 7.74 1.49
CA ILE A 8 -13.94 6.47 1.66
C ILE A 8 -12.54 6.55 1.05
N ILE A 9 -12.40 7.14 -0.14
CA ILE A 9 -11.08 7.31 -0.78
C ILE A 9 -10.20 8.24 0.06
N ASN A 10 -10.75 9.32 0.61
CA ASN A 10 -10.01 10.25 1.47
C ASN A 10 -9.53 9.57 2.74
N ASP A 11 -10.40 8.83 3.44
CA ASP A 11 -10.05 8.07 4.64
C ASP A 11 -8.91 7.07 4.40
N LEU A 12 -8.96 6.37 3.27
CA LEU A 12 -7.92 5.40 2.90
C LEU A 12 -6.60 6.10 2.54
N ASN A 13 -6.68 7.25 1.88
CA ASN A 13 -5.51 8.08 1.60
C ASN A 13 -4.89 8.63 2.89
N GLU A 14 -5.70 9.08 3.86
CA GLU A 14 -5.22 9.52 5.17
C GLU A 14 -4.54 8.39 5.94
N PHE A 15 -5.15 7.20 5.99
CA PHE A 15 -4.53 6.01 6.55
C PHE A 15 -3.18 5.74 5.87
N PHE A 16 -3.16 5.70 4.54
CA PHE A 16 -1.94 5.47 3.78
C PHE A 16 -0.84 6.49 4.09
N GLN A 17 -1.15 7.79 4.03
CA GLN A 17 -0.20 8.87 4.32
C GLN A 17 0.34 8.79 5.75
N LYS A 18 -0.52 8.49 6.72
CA LYS A 18 -0.10 8.28 8.12
C LYS A 18 0.91 7.14 8.23
N THR A 19 0.68 6.02 7.54
CA THR A 19 1.63 4.90 7.54
C THR A 19 2.96 5.20 6.83
N MET A 20 3.02 6.21 5.95
CA MET A 20 4.24 6.63 5.26
C MET A 20 5.07 7.64 6.06
N SER A 21 4.40 8.63 6.66
CA SER A 21 5.04 9.79 7.29
C SER A 21 5.45 9.55 8.73
N ASP A 22 4.70 8.72 9.47
CA ASP A 22 5.02 8.42 10.86
C ASP A 22 5.85 7.13 10.98
N LYS A 23 7.05 7.28 11.54
CA LYS A 23 7.99 6.16 11.73
C LYS A 23 7.44 5.12 12.68
N GLU A 24 6.75 5.54 13.74
CA GLU A 24 6.20 4.63 14.75
C GLU A 24 5.06 3.78 14.15
N THR A 25 4.13 4.42 13.45
CA THR A 25 3.07 3.74 12.70
C THR A 25 3.64 2.76 11.68
N LYS A 26 4.64 3.17 10.89
CA LYS A 26 5.31 2.26 9.93
C LYS A 26 5.92 1.03 10.61
N MET A 27 6.51 1.19 11.79
CA MET A 27 7.14 0.09 12.54
C MET A 27 6.17 -1.03 12.91
N GLN A 28 4.87 -0.72 13.05
CA GLN A 28 3.84 -1.73 13.27
C GLN A 28 3.67 -2.67 12.07
N TYR A 29 3.95 -2.18 10.86
CA TYR A 29 3.69 -2.87 9.58
C TYR A 29 4.92 -3.50 8.93
N VAL A 30 6.11 -3.37 9.51
CA VAL A 30 7.34 -3.97 8.98
C VAL A 30 7.98 -4.94 9.95
N ASN A 31 8.75 -5.91 9.45
CA ASN A 31 9.40 -6.91 10.30
C ASN A 31 10.58 -6.36 11.10
N LYS A 32 11.40 -5.52 10.48
CA LYS A 32 12.55 -4.88 11.13
C LYS A 32 12.48 -3.36 10.97
N VAL A 33 13.00 -2.63 11.94
CA VAL A 33 13.12 -1.16 11.89
C VAL A 33 13.95 -0.69 10.69
N THR A 34 14.87 -1.54 10.22
CA THR A 34 15.72 -1.27 9.05
C THR A 34 15.04 -1.58 7.71
N ASP A 35 13.87 -2.22 7.71
CA ASP A 35 13.16 -2.55 6.48
C ASP A 35 12.59 -1.30 5.81
N PHE A 36 12.70 -1.25 4.48
CA PHE A 36 12.28 -0.10 3.66
C PHE A 36 12.89 1.26 4.08
N THR A 37 14.09 1.27 4.66
CA THR A 37 14.84 2.50 4.99
C THR A 37 15.74 2.97 3.85
N ARG A 38 16.20 2.04 3.01
CA ARG A 38 17.06 2.35 1.85
C ARG A 38 16.24 2.93 0.70
N LYS A 39 16.80 3.94 0.02
CA LYS A 39 16.24 4.53 -1.20
C LYS A 39 16.38 3.53 -2.36
N ARG A 40 15.33 2.75 -2.61
CA ARG A 40 15.20 1.78 -3.71
C ARG A 40 13.85 1.94 -4.37
N SER A 41 13.71 1.48 -5.62
CA SER A 41 12.44 1.51 -6.36
C SER A 41 11.31 0.77 -5.62
N LEU A 42 11.62 -0.32 -4.90
CA LEU A 42 10.68 -1.00 -4.00
C LEU A 42 10.71 -0.37 -2.59
N SER A 43 10.20 0.86 -2.49
CA SER A 43 9.92 1.54 -1.23
C SER A 43 8.70 0.93 -0.51
N PHE A 44 8.49 1.29 0.76
CA PHE A 44 7.29 0.86 1.50
C PHE A 44 6.02 1.33 0.80
N SER A 45 5.98 2.61 0.38
CA SER A 45 4.90 3.20 -0.42
C SER A 45 4.61 2.37 -1.66
N ASN A 46 5.61 2.13 -2.51
CA ASN A 46 5.42 1.41 -3.77
C ASN A 46 4.97 -0.03 -3.53
N MET A 47 5.49 -0.69 -2.49
CA MET A 47 5.11 -2.04 -2.08
C MET A 47 3.62 -2.12 -1.72
N VAL A 48 3.15 -1.16 -0.91
CA VAL A 48 1.76 -1.05 -0.48
C VAL A 48 0.85 -0.66 -1.64
N THR A 49 1.21 0.36 -2.43
CA THR A 49 0.45 0.80 -3.62
C THR A 49 0.22 -0.36 -4.60
N LEU A 50 1.26 -1.17 -4.85
CA LEU A 50 1.12 -2.38 -5.67
C LEU A 50 0.09 -3.37 -5.09
N HIS A 51 0.02 -3.53 -3.77
CA HIS A 51 -0.94 -4.47 -3.15
C HIS A 51 -2.37 -3.94 -3.16
N ILE A 52 -2.58 -2.66 -2.82
CA ILE A 52 -3.92 -2.06 -2.82
C ILE A 52 -4.49 -1.89 -4.24
N ASN A 53 -3.63 -1.81 -5.26
CA ASN A 53 -4.04 -1.82 -6.67
C ASN A 53 -4.59 -3.16 -7.14
N LEU A 54 -4.54 -4.21 -6.31
CA LEU A 54 -5.02 -5.56 -6.62
C LEU A 54 -4.47 -6.05 -7.95
N LEU A 55 -3.22 -6.51 -7.96
CA LEU A 55 -2.51 -7.04 -9.14
C LEU A 55 -3.37 -8.10 -9.86
N LYS A 56 -4.05 -7.72 -10.95
CA LYS A 56 -5.05 -8.54 -11.68
C LYS A 56 -4.45 -9.31 -12.85
N ARG A 57 -3.27 -8.91 -13.31
CA ARG A 57 -2.53 -9.53 -14.43
C ARG A 57 -1.32 -10.29 -13.90
N SER A 58 -0.52 -10.85 -14.81
CA SER A 58 0.75 -11.47 -14.42
C SER A 58 1.66 -10.47 -13.69
N LEU A 59 2.38 -10.94 -12.68
CA LEU A 59 3.24 -10.08 -11.85
C LEU A 59 4.25 -9.28 -12.69
N SER A 60 4.81 -9.86 -13.75
CA SER A 60 5.73 -9.14 -14.64
C SER A 60 5.07 -7.93 -15.30
N VAL A 61 3.87 -8.13 -15.86
CA VAL A 61 3.11 -7.07 -16.55
C VAL A 61 2.71 -5.97 -15.57
N GLU A 62 2.31 -6.33 -14.36
CA GLU A 62 1.94 -5.33 -13.35
C GLU A 62 3.14 -4.52 -12.86
N LEU A 63 4.29 -5.15 -12.62
CA LEU A 63 5.50 -4.44 -12.21
C LEU A 63 5.97 -3.50 -13.31
N GLU A 64 6.01 -3.96 -14.57
CA GLU A 64 6.38 -3.12 -15.70
C GLU A 64 5.43 -1.92 -15.86
N SER A 65 4.12 -2.18 -15.84
CA SER A 65 3.08 -1.15 -15.93
C SER A 65 3.19 -0.13 -14.79
N PHE A 66 3.38 -0.58 -13.55
CA PHE A 66 3.47 0.28 -12.38
C PHE A 66 4.73 1.14 -12.41
N PHE A 67 5.90 0.53 -12.62
CA PHE A 67 7.17 1.25 -12.58
C PHE A 67 7.34 2.20 -13.77
N SER A 68 6.81 1.84 -14.94
CA SER A 68 6.70 2.74 -16.10
C SER A 68 5.84 3.96 -15.78
N HIS A 69 4.66 3.76 -15.16
CA HIS A 69 3.75 4.83 -14.80
C HIS A 69 4.35 5.85 -13.82
N ILE A 70 5.18 5.40 -12.87
CA ILE A 70 5.84 6.29 -11.90
C ILE A 70 7.23 6.79 -12.37
N GLY A 71 7.60 6.54 -13.63
CA GLY A 71 8.88 6.99 -14.21
C GLY A 71 10.13 6.39 -13.56
N SER A 72 10.03 5.16 -13.04
CA SER A 72 11.13 4.45 -12.37
C SER A 72 11.55 3.21 -13.14
N SER A 73 12.79 2.76 -12.95
CA SER A 73 13.25 1.47 -13.46
C SER A 73 12.35 0.33 -12.96
N THR A 74 11.98 -0.58 -13.88
CA THR A 74 11.24 -1.79 -13.52
C THR A 74 12.03 -2.66 -12.56
N VAL A 75 11.34 -3.52 -11.83
CA VAL A 75 11.94 -4.42 -10.83
C VAL A 75 11.66 -5.86 -11.17
N THR A 76 12.58 -6.74 -10.78
CA THR A 76 12.42 -8.18 -11.03
C THR A 76 11.38 -8.78 -10.10
N LYS A 77 10.72 -9.86 -10.56
CA LYS A 77 9.79 -10.65 -9.75
C LYS A 77 10.44 -11.15 -8.45
N SER A 78 11.70 -11.57 -8.51
CA SER A 78 12.44 -12.05 -7.33
C SER A 78 12.67 -10.93 -6.31
N ALA A 79 13.06 -9.73 -6.75
CA ALA A 79 13.22 -8.57 -5.88
C ALA A 79 11.89 -8.17 -5.21
N PHE A 80 10.79 -8.18 -5.96
CA PHE A 80 9.45 -7.95 -5.41
C PHE A 80 9.09 -9.00 -4.35
N CYS A 81 9.23 -10.29 -4.66
CA CYS A 81 8.92 -11.36 -3.72
C CYS A 81 9.74 -11.28 -2.42
N GLN A 82 11.02 -10.92 -2.51
CA GLN A 82 11.87 -10.71 -1.34
C GLN A 82 11.43 -9.50 -0.51
N GLN A 83 11.04 -8.39 -1.16
CA GLN A 83 10.57 -7.22 -0.42
C GLN A 83 9.19 -7.39 0.20
N ARG A 84 8.29 -8.10 -0.48
CA ARG A 84 6.95 -8.39 0.04
C ARG A 84 6.99 -9.05 1.41
N ARG A 85 7.96 -9.94 1.65
CA ARG A 85 8.14 -10.64 2.93
C ARG A 85 8.43 -9.71 4.10
N LYS A 86 8.79 -8.45 3.86
CA LYS A 86 9.10 -7.47 4.90
C LYS A 86 7.88 -6.67 5.36
N LEU A 87 6.80 -6.72 4.59
CA LEU A 87 5.49 -6.17 4.96
C LEU A 87 4.75 -7.20 5.82
N LYS A 88 4.33 -6.79 7.01
CA LYS A 88 3.55 -7.65 7.91
C LYS A 88 2.10 -7.75 7.43
N PRO A 89 1.43 -8.89 7.63
CA PRO A 89 0.03 -9.06 7.26
C PRO A 89 -0.92 -8.10 8.00
N VAL A 90 -0.56 -7.66 9.21
CA VAL A 90 -1.35 -6.70 10.02
C VAL A 90 -1.60 -5.37 9.30
N PHE A 91 -0.78 -5.02 8.30
CA PHE A 91 -1.06 -3.88 7.43
C PHE A 91 -2.41 -4.02 6.72
N PHE A 92 -2.71 -5.21 6.19
CA PHE A 92 -3.97 -5.46 5.47
C PHE A 92 -5.16 -5.48 6.42
N CYS A 93 -4.98 -5.90 7.67
CA CYS A 93 -5.99 -5.76 8.71
C CYS A 93 -6.33 -4.28 8.92
N GLY A 94 -5.34 -3.44 9.20
CA GLY A 94 -5.56 -2.00 9.41
C GLY A 94 -6.17 -1.29 8.19
N TRP A 95 -5.71 -1.64 6.98
CA TRP A 95 -6.30 -1.13 5.74
C TRP A 95 -7.77 -1.51 5.59
N ASN A 96 -8.11 -2.78 5.84
CA ASN A 96 -9.47 -3.27 5.75
C ASN A 96 -10.36 -2.70 6.85
N ASP A 97 -9.83 -2.51 8.07
CA ASP A 97 -10.55 -1.88 9.17
C ASP A 97 -10.88 -0.43 8.83
N ALA A 98 -9.95 0.32 8.24
CA ALA A 98 -10.19 1.68 7.75
C ALA A 98 -11.26 1.71 6.65
N LEU A 99 -11.16 0.82 5.65
CA LEU A 99 -12.12 0.70 4.55
C LEU A 99 -13.53 0.38 5.07
N THR A 100 -13.66 -0.65 5.88
CA THR A 100 -14.97 -1.13 6.38
C THR A 100 -15.59 -0.12 7.34
N SER A 101 -14.80 0.47 8.24
CA SER A 101 -15.27 1.52 9.14
C SER A 101 -15.78 2.74 8.36
N SER A 102 -15.02 3.20 7.36
CA SER A 102 -15.46 4.30 6.51
C SER A 102 -16.72 3.96 5.71
N TYR A 103 -16.78 2.74 5.15
CA TYR A 103 -17.96 2.27 4.42
C TYR A 103 -19.22 2.32 5.29
N TYR A 104 -19.20 1.71 6.49
CA TYR A 104 -20.38 1.67 7.35
C TYR A 104 -20.72 3.02 7.99
N ARG A 105 -19.73 3.89 8.22
CA ARG A 105 -19.97 5.28 8.65
C ARG A 105 -20.72 6.07 7.59
N ASN A 106 -20.39 5.87 6.31
CA ASN A 106 -21.00 6.57 5.19
C ASN A 106 -22.25 5.85 4.61
N ALA A 107 -22.54 4.63 5.05
CA ALA A 107 -23.72 3.86 4.65
C ALA A 107 -24.96 4.19 5.51
N GLN A 108 -24.79 4.88 6.65
CA GLN A 108 -25.89 5.42 7.44
C GLN A 108 -26.34 6.76 6.85
N GLY A 109 -27.10 6.69 5.76
CA GLY A 109 -27.78 7.82 5.13
C GLY A 109 -29.17 7.40 4.67
#